data_AF-A0A127P8J5-F1
#
_entry.id   AF-A0A127P8J5-F1
#
_cell.length_a   1.000
_cell.length_b   1.000
_cell.length_c   1.000
_cell.angle_alpha   90.00
_cell.angle_beta   90.00
_cell.angle_gamma   90.00
#
_symmetry.space_group_name_H-M   'P 1'
#
loop_
_entity.id
_entity.type
_entity.pdbx_description
1 polymer ?
#
loop_
_entity_poly.entity_id
_entity_poly.type
_entity_poly.pdbx_seq_one_letter_code
_entity_poly.pdbx_strand_id
1 'polypeptide(L)'
;MALGEADVDSMIDDCSQFLSSYGADDWSDSGHHDFQYEIEKIAGDLSGNLRTQFANWIRKITIPDAASAPNRLSSLDKNGLYLTFNYTSTLASVYSIPAANILHIHGEGANKDAELVLGHAWGPGTKKSLNDHPDIEDQDTRVTEAYGIVDDFFSATFKPSTKIILENQAFFAKSGKIKKIFVLGHSLSVVDLPYLQAIVKATDVSTTHWTVACRNEKEKPKKQAAIEALGVPEHLIATVSWDVLYK
;
A
#
# COMPACT_ATOMS: atom_id res chain seq x y z
N MET A 1 8.94 9.10 3.43
CA MET A 1 8.12 8.46 4.48
C MET A 1 7.04 7.66 3.79
N ALA A 2 6.93 6.36 4.07
CA ALA A 2 5.76 5.59 3.69
C ALA A 2 4.70 5.84 4.75
N LEU A 3 3.47 6.21 4.37
CA LEU A 3 2.28 6.19 5.25
C LEU A 3 1.85 4.74 5.50
N GLY A 4 2.78 3.89 5.94
CA GLY A 4 2.71 2.44 5.75
C GLY A 4 2.09 1.66 6.89
N GLU A 5 2.09 2.19 8.11
CA GLU A 5 1.67 1.47 9.31
C GLU A 5 0.87 2.42 10.20
N ALA A 6 -0.38 2.07 10.50
CA ALA A 6 -1.17 2.75 11.52
C ALA A 6 -0.71 2.24 12.89
N ASP A 7 -0.28 3.13 13.78
CA ASP A 7 0.18 2.77 15.12
C ASP A 7 -1.02 2.53 16.04
N VAL A 8 -1.49 1.29 16.04
CA VAL A 8 -2.64 0.83 16.84
C VAL A 8 -2.36 0.96 18.33
N ASP A 9 -1.13 0.67 18.74
CA ASP A 9 -0.73 0.71 20.13
C ASP A 9 -0.77 2.15 20.64
N SER A 10 -0.28 3.11 19.83
CA SER A 10 -0.43 4.55 20.13
C SER A 10 -1.88 4.99 20.19
N MET A 11 -2.74 4.52 19.27
CA MET A 11 -4.16 4.88 19.27
C MET A 11 -4.89 4.39 20.53
N ILE A 12 -4.59 3.15 20.95
CA ILE A 12 -5.14 2.57 22.18
C ILE A 12 -4.61 3.31 23.42
N ASP A 13 -3.31 3.60 23.46
CA ASP A 13 -2.67 4.30 24.59
C ASP A 13 -3.23 5.73 24.76
N ASP A 14 -3.40 6.47 23.66
CA ASP A 14 -3.98 7.82 23.66
C ASP A 14 -5.44 7.83 24.18
N CYS A 15 -6.17 6.74 23.95
CA CYS A 15 -7.56 6.60 24.41
C CYS A 15 -7.68 5.98 25.81
N SER A 16 -6.61 5.41 26.38
CA SER A 16 -6.65 4.70 27.66
C SER A 16 -7.16 5.56 28.82
N GLN A 17 -7.00 6.88 28.73
CA GLN A 17 -7.53 7.86 29.68
C GLN A 17 -9.07 7.83 29.80
N PHE A 18 -9.78 7.31 28.79
CA PHE A 18 -11.24 7.16 28.80
C PHE A 18 -11.69 5.81 29.39
N LEU A 19 -10.75 4.95 29.79
CA LEU A 19 -11.03 3.66 30.43
C LEU A 19 -11.02 3.80 31.95
N SER A 20 -11.94 4.61 32.49
CA SER A 20 -12.06 4.82 33.94
C SER A 20 -12.41 3.53 34.70
N SER A 21 -11.95 3.43 35.95
CA SER A 21 -12.34 2.33 36.84
C SER A 21 -13.83 2.41 37.17
N TYR A 22 -14.49 1.26 37.24
CA TYR A 22 -15.90 1.14 37.66
C TYR A 22 -16.18 1.70 39.06
N GLY A 23 -15.14 1.91 39.89
CA GLY A 23 -15.25 2.49 41.23
C GLY A 23 -14.76 3.94 41.35
N ALA A 24 -14.59 4.67 40.25
CA ALA A 24 -14.16 6.07 40.30
C ALA A 24 -15.23 6.98 40.91
N ASP A 25 -14.83 7.99 41.68
CA ASP A 25 -15.74 8.91 42.37
C ASP A 25 -16.60 9.76 41.41
N ASP A 26 -16.13 9.95 40.17
CA ASP A 26 -16.79 10.65 39.07
C ASP A 26 -17.44 9.70 38.05
N TRP A 27 -17.56 8.41 38.40
CA TRP A 27 -18.16 7.40 37.52
C TRP A 27 -19.62 7.72 37.19
N SER A 28 -19.97 7.55 35.92
CA SER A 28 -21.34 7.59 35.43
C SER A 28 -21.57 6.52 34.37
N ASP A 29 -22.83 6.26 34.03
CA ASP A 29 -23.20 5.24 33.03
C ASP A 29 -22.55 5.48 31.65
N SER A 30 -22.16 6.72 31.31
CA SER A 30 -21.43 6.99 30.05
C SER A 30 -20.04 6.37 30.02
N GLY A 31 -19.40 6.16 31.17
CA GLY A 31 -18.07 5.55 31.30
C GLY A 31 -18.00 4.10 30.80
N HIS A 32 -19.16 3.46 30.56
CA HIS A 32 -19.24 2.17 29.86
C HIS A 32 -18.91 2.24 28.37
N HIS A 33 -18.95 3.43 27.77
CA HIS A 33 -18.86 3.63 26.32
C HIS A 33 -17.82 4.67 25.90
N ASP A 34 -17.31 5.51 26.83
CA ASP A 34 -16.39 6.61 26.51
C ASP A 34 -15.12 6.11 25.79
N PHE A 35 -14.56 4.97 26.21
CA PHE A 35 -13.39 4.38 25.58
C PHE A 35 -13.66 3.90 24.14
N GLN A 36 -14.73 3.10 23.93
CA GLN A 36 -15.10 2.61 22.60
C GLN A 36 -15.43 3.76 21.66
N TYR A 37 -16.13 4.79 22.16
CA TYR A 37 -16.56 5.94 21.39
C TYR A 37 -15.38 6.76 20.85
N GLU A 38 -14.36 7.03 21.66
CA GLU A 38 -13.18 7.78 21.19
C GLU A 38 -12.35 6.96 20.19
N ILE A 39 -12.26 5.63 20.36
CA ILE A 39 -11.64 4.73 19.36
C ILE A 39 -12.42 4.76 18.04
N GLU A 40 -13.76 4.67 18.08
CA GLU A 40 -14.62 4.72 16.89
C GLU A 40 -14.45 6.04 16.13
N LYS A 41 -14.39 7.16 16.85
CA LYS A 41 -14.19 8.49 16.28
C LYS A 41 -12.83 8.60 15.57
N ILE A 42 -11.75 8.15 16.20
CA ILE A 42 -10.42 8.15 15.58
C ILE A 42 -10.40 7.23 14.35
N ALA A 43 -10.94 6.01 14.45
CA ALA A 43 -11.03 5.06 13.34
C ALA A 43 -11.88 5.59 12.17
N GLY A 44 -13.00 6.24 12.47
CA GLY A 44 -13.89 6.87 11.48
C GLY A 44 -13.20 8.01 10.73
N ASP A 45 -12.54 8.91 11.46
CA ASP A 45 -11.76 10.00 10.88
C ASP A 45 -10.58 9.49 10.04
N LEU A 46 -9.87 8.47 10.53
CA LEU A 46 -8.75 7.85 9.80
C LEU A 46 -9.19 7.11 8.54
N SER A 47 -10.42 6.58 8.47
CA SER A 47 -10.86 5.78 7.31
C SER A 47 -11.50 6.67 6.24
N GLY A 48 -12.57 7.39 6.59
CA GLY A 48 -13.36 8.17 5.65
C GLY A 48 -12.71 9.50 5.27
N ASN A 49 -12.35 10.29 6.28
CA ASN A 49 -11.79 11.62 6.04
C ASN A 49 -10.40 11.53 5.40
N LEU A 50 -9.54 10.61 5.85
CA LEU A 50 -8.22 10.41 5.24
C LEU A 50 -8.31 10.07 3.75
N ARG A 51 -9.18 9.15 3.34
CA ARG A 51 -9.33 8.76 1.92
C ARG A 51 -9.77 9.95 1.06
N THR A 52 -10.77 10.70 1.51
CA THR A 52 -11.24 11.89 0.78
C THR A 52 -10.16 12.97 0.72
N GLN A 53 -9.48 13.24 1.84
CA GLN A 53 -8.41 14.25 1.90
C GLN A 53 -7.20 13.83 1.07
N PHE A 54 -6.84 12.55 1.09
CA PHE A 54 -5.80 11.99 0.25
C PHE A 54 -6.14 12.15 -1.23
N ALA A 55 -7.35 11.78 -1.65
CA ALA A 55 -7.76 11.92 -3.04
C ALA A 55 -7.80 13.39 -3.47
N ASN A 56 -8.28 14.28 -2.61
CA ASN A 56 -8.25 15.72 -2.84
C ASN A 56 -6.83 16.28 -2.96
N TRP A 57 -5.90 15.80 -2.13
CA TRP A 57 -4.50 16.17 -2.20
C TRP A 57 -3.85 15.67 -3.49
N ILE A 58 -4.00 14.38 -3.85
CA ILE A 58 -3.49 13.80 -5.10
C ILE A 58 -3.96 14.61 -6.32
N ARG A 59 -5.26 14.96 -6.36
CA ARG A 59 -5.87 15.73 -7.46
C ARG A 59 -5.33 17.16 -7.58
N LYS A 60 -4.70 17.70 -6.52
CA LYS A 60 -4.09 19.02 -6.49
C LYS A 60 -2.59 19.00 -6.82
N ILE A 61 -1.97 17.82 -6.95
CA ILE A 61 -0.55 17.73 -7.27
C ILE A 61 -0.33 18.22 -8.71
N THR A 62 0.37 19.35 -8.86
CA THR A 62 0.83 19.82 -10.16
C THR A 62 1.98 18.96 -10.65
N ILE A 63 1.82 18.35 -11.82
CA ILE A 63 2.86 17.56 -12.45
C ILE A 63 3.72 18.51 -13.30
N PRO A 64 5.05 18.54 -13.10
CA PRO A 64 5.92 19.39 -13.90
C PRO A 64 5.99 18.91 -15.35
N ASP A 65 6.35 19.82 -16.25
CA ASP A 65 6.63 19.47 -17.64
C ASP A 65 7.91 18.64 -17.74
N ALA A 66 8.04 17.90 -18.84
CA ALA A 66 9.23 17.10 -19.13
C ALA A 66 10.53 17.92 -19.06
N ALA A 67 10.50 19.21 -19.41
CA ALA A 67 11.67 20.09 -19.37
C ALA A 67 12.05 20.57 -17.95
N SER A 68 11.10 20.59 -17.02
CA SER A 68 11.28 21.15 -15.66
C SER A 68 11.26 20.12 -14.55
N ALA A 69 10.94 18.85 -14.86
CA ALA A 69 10.94 17.76 -13.90
C ALA A 69 12.35 17.48 -13.34
N PRO A 70 12.61 17.69 -12.03
CA PRO A 70 13.90 17.44 -11.43
C PRO A 70 14.16 15.94 -11.31
N ASN A 71 15.43 15.53 -11.43
CA ASN A 71 15.88 14.14 -11.20
C ASN A 71 15.01 13.11 -11.95
N ARG A 72 14.71 13.36 -13.22
CA ARG A 72 13.95 12.42 -14.05
C ARG A 72 14.85 11.33 -14.62
N LEU A 73 14.30 10.14 -14.81
CA LEU A 73 14.95 9.09 -15.61
C LEU A 73 15.30 9.62 -17.01
N SER A 74 16.44 9.16 -17.53
CA SER A 74 16.97 9.58 -18.84
C SER A 74 16.01 9.32 -20.00
N SER A 75 15.33 8.18 -19.98
CA SER A 75 14.24 7.81 -20.89
C SER A 75 13.44 6.64 -20.33
N LEU A 76 12.24 6.43 -20.87
CA LEU A 76 11.41 5.25 -20.65
C LEU A 76 10.95 4.73 -22.02
N ASP A 77 10.87 3.40 -22.18
CA ASP A 77 10.45 2.79 -23.43
C ASP A 77 8.94 3.00 -23.65
N LYS A 78 8.58 3.73 -24.70
CA LYS A 78 7.18 4.04 -25.02
C LYS A 78 6.35 2.81 -25.39
N ASN A 79 7.00 1.72 -25.79
CA ASN A 79 6.36 0.45 -26.13
C ASN A 79 6.29 -0.53 -24.95
N GLY A 80 6.90 -0.18 -23.81
CA GLY A 80 6.84 -0.98 -22.59
C GLY A 80 5.44 -0.99 -21.97
N LEU A 81 5.17 -1.99 -21.14
CA LEU A 81 4.00 -2.04 -20.27
C LEU A 81 4.36 -1.54 -18.87
N TYR A 82 3.50 -0.70 -18.30
CA TYR A 82 3.75 0.00 -17.05
C TYR A 82 2.66 -0.32 -16.05
N LEU A 83 3.01 -1.05 -15.00
CA LEU A 83 2.21 -1.14 -13.78
C LEU A 83 2.70 -0.06 -12.83
N THR A 84 1.85 0.90 -12.49
CA THR A 84 2.20 2.01 -11.58
C THR A 84 1.36 1.99 -10.32
N PHE A 85 2.05 2.18 -9.20
CA PHE A 85 1.49 2.37 -7.87
C PHE A 85 1.31 3.86 -7.53
N ASN A 86 1.82 4.74 -8.39
CA ASN A 86 1.63 6.19 -8.29
C ASN A 86 0.26 6.59 -8.84
N TYR A 87 -0.33 7.60 -8.22
CA TYR A 87 -1.65 8.12 -8.58
C TYR A 87 -1.59 9.28 -9.60
N THR A 88 -0.42 9.83 -9.87
CA THR A 88 -0.23 10.97 -10.78
C THR A 88 -0.02 10.51 -12.23
N SER A 89 -0.42 11.32 -13.20
CA SER A 89 -0.25 11.04 -14.65
C SER A 89 1.19 11.19 -15.15
N THR A 90 2.20 11.08 -14.28
CA THR A 90 3.62 11.37 -14.58
C THR A 90 4.14 10.58 -15.79
N LEU A 91 3.77 9.29 -15.91
CA LEU A 91 4.18 8.46 -17.05
C LEU A 91 3.64 9.01 -18.38
N ALA A 92 2.39 9.45 -18.41
CA ALA A 92 1.79 10.04 -19.61
C ALA A 92 2.32 11.45 -19.87
N SER A 93 2.33 12.33 -18.87
CA SER A 93 2.64 13.76 -19.01
C SER A 93 4.13 14.04 -19.20
N VAL A 94 5.02 13.37 -18.43
CA VAL A 94 6.47 13.65 -18.44
C VAL A 94 7.21 12.76 -19.43
N TYR A 95 6.78 11.51 -19.58
CA TYR A 95 7.47 10.52 -20.41
C TYR A 95 6.75 10.18 -21.73
N SER A 96 5.55 10.73 -21.94
CA SER A 96 4.74 10.48 -23.14
C SER A 96 4.46 9.00 -23.38
N ILE A 97 4.28 8.23 -22.31
CA ILE A 97 3.89 6.82 -22.39
C ILE A 97 2.40 6.77 -22.77
N PRO A 98 1.99 5.96 -23.78
CA PRO A 98 0.59 5.81 -24.15
C PRO A 98 -0.25 5.27 -22.99
N ALA A 99 -1.44 5.84 -22.75
CA ALA A 99 -2.34 5.41 -21.68
C ALA A 99 -2.72 3.93 -21.77
N ALA A 100 -2.84 3.37 -22.98
CA ALA A 100 -3.12 1.95 -23.21
C ALA A 100 -2.03 0.99 -22.66
N ASN A 101 -0.83 1.53 -22.40
CA ASN A 101 0.30 0.80 -21.86
C ASN A 101 0.47 0.99 -20.34
N ILE A 102 -0.35 1.84 -19.71
CA ILE A 102 -0.24 2.18 -18.30
C ILE A 102 -1.44 1.60 -17.56
N LEU A 103 -1.17 0.85 -16.49
CA LEU A 103 -2.17 0.49 -15.50
C LEU A 103 -1.84 1.18 -14.16
N HIS A 104 -2.70 2.11 -13.77
CA HIS A 104 -2.73 2.67 -12.41
C HIS A 104 -3.49 1.70 -11.50
N ILE A 105 -2.74 0.80 -10.85
CA ILE A 105 -3.35 -0.31 -10.08
C ILE A 105 -4.18 0.16 -8.89
N HIS A 106 -3.95 1.39 -8.42
CA HIS A 106 -4.67 2.03 -7.33
C HIS A 106 -5.51 3.24 -7.78
N GLY A 107 -5.77 3.37 -9.08
CA GLY A 107 -6.45 4.53 -9.65
C GLY A 107 -5.53 5.72 -9.90
N GLU A 108 -6.04 6.67 -10.68
CA GLU A 108 -5.34 7.85 -11.15
C GLU A 108 -6.09 9.12 -10.73
N GLY A 109 -5.39 10.07 -10.13
CA GLY A 109 -5.98 11.33 -9.67
C GLY A 109 -6.54 12.21 -10.78
N ALA A 110 -6.04 12.07 -12.02
CA ALA A 110 -6.57 12.79 -13.17
C ALA A 110 -8.02 12.36 -13.51
N ASN A 111 -8.42 11.14 -13.14
CA ASN A 111 -9.78 10.67 -13.26
C ASN A 111 -10.58 11.06 -12.01
N LYS A 112 -11.50 12.02 -12.16
CA LYS A 112 -12.32 12.54 -11.05
C LYS A 112 -13.27 11.49 -10.47
N ASP A 113 -13.71 10.56 -11.31
CA ASP A 113 -14.66 9.50 -10.95
C ASP A 113 -13.95 8.24 -10.45
N ALA A 114 -12.62 8.17 -10.54
CA ALA A 114 -11.85 7.06 -10.00
C ALA A 114 -11.81 7.10 -8.47
N GLU A 115 -12.15 5.96 -7.87
CA GLU A 115 -11.82 5.67 -6.49
C GLU A 115 -10.31 5.42 -6.39
N LEU A 116 -9.63 6.20 -5.53
CA LEU A 116 -8.22 5.98 -5.27
C LEU A 116 -8.06 4.96 -4.14
N VAL A 117 -7.40 3.85 -4.46
CA VAL A 117 -7.19 2.77 -3.51
C VAL A 117 -6.08 3.18 -2.54
N LEU A 118 -6.48 3.57 -1.33
CA LEU A 118 -5.59 3.81 -0.21
C LEU A 118 -5.79 2.69 0.80
N GLY A 119 -4.71 1.99 1.15
CA GLY A 119 -4.80 0.92 2.13
C GLY A 119 -3.48 0.24 2.45
N HIS A 120 -3.48 -0.32 3.65
CA HIS A 120 -2.46 -1.22 4.20
C HIS A 120 -2.76 -2.66 3.76
N ALA A 121 -1.80 -3.58 3.88
CA ALA A 121 -2.06 -5.00 3.65
C ALA A 121 -2.46 -5.72 4.93
N TRP A 122 -3.34 -5.09 5.71
CA TRP A 122 -3.94 -5.73 6.88
C TRP A 122 -5.33 -6.18 6.45
N GLY A 123 -5.38 -7.41 5.94
CA GLY A 123 -6.61 -8.06 5.53
C GLY A 123 -7.04 -9.14 6.51
N PRO A 124 -8.26 -9.67 6.32
CA PRO A 124 -8.71 -10.86 7.04
C PRO A 124 -7.69 -11.99 6.84
N GLY A 125 -7.01 -12.40 7.91
CA GLY A 125 -6.02 -13.49 7.90
C GLY A 125 -4.54 -13.09 7.86
N THR A 126 -4.19 -11.81 7.70
CA THR A 126 -2.77 -11.37 7.81
C THR A 126 -2.33 -11.05 9.24
N LYS A 127 -3.29 -10.70 10.12
CA LYS A 127 -3.09 -10.56 11.57
C LYS A 127 -4.30 -11.21 12.23
N LYS A 128 -4.07 -11.89 13.36
CA LYS A 128 -5.15 -12.36 14.22
C LYS A 128 -5.88 -11.14 14.80
N SER A 129 -7.19 -11.29 15.04
CA SER A 129 -7.97 -10.27 15.75
C SER A 129 -7.24 -9.89 17.03
N LEU A 130 -7.33 -8.62 17.44
CA LEU A 130 -6.79 -8.19 18.73
C LEU A 130 -7.42 -8.95 19.91
N ASN A 131 -8.62 -9.53 19.70
CA ASN A 131 -9.33 -10.37 20.66
C ASN A 131 -8.99 -11.88 20.56
N ASP A 132 -8.14 -12.31 19.63
CA ASP A 132 -7.76 -13.73 19.45
C ASP A 132 -6.62 -14.14 20.41
N HIS A 133 -6.96 -14.23 21.71
CA HIS A 133 -6.08 -14.69 22.78
C HIS A 133 -6.83 -15.51 23.85
N PRO A 134 -6.13 -16.36 24.63
CA PRO A 134 -6.78 -17.32 25.53
C PRO A 134 -7.47 -16.68 26.76
N ASP A 135 -7.05 -15.50 27.21
CA ASP A 135 -7.55 -14.87 28.44
C ASP A 135 -8.66 -13.83 28.15
N ILE A 136 -9.34 -13.95 27.00
CA ILE A 136 -10.39 -13.01 26.55
C ILE A 136 -11.58 -12.91 27.53
N GLU A 137 -11.83 -13.97 28.30
CA GLU A 137 -12.90 -14.00 29.31
C GLU A 137 -12.61 -13.08 30.50
N ASP A 138 -11.34 -12.81 30.79
CA ASP A 138 -10.90 -11.89 31.86
C ASP A 138 -10.72 -10.45 31.36
N GLN A 139 -10.85 -10.21 30.05
CA GLN A 139 -10.71 -8.89 29.44
C GLN A 139 -11.94 -8.02 29.73
N ASP A 140 -11.71 -6.75 30.07
CA ASP A 140 -12.79 -5.77 30.21
C ASP A 140 -13.60 -5.70 28.91
N THR A 141 -14.92 -5.85 28.99
CA THR A 141 -15.82 -5.83 27.83
C THR A 141 -15.64 -4.56 26.99
N ARG A 142 -15.32 -3.43 27.63
CA ARG A 142 -15.04 -2.16 26.93
C ARG A 142 -13.81 -2.24 26.04
N VAL A 143 -12.77 -2.96 26.49
CA VAL A 143 -11.56 -3.22 25.70
C VAL A 143 -11.86 -4.19 24.56
N THR A 144 -12.64 -5.24 24.82
CA THR A 144 -13.07 -6.19 23.79
C THR A 144 -13.83 -5.52 22.65
N GLU A 145 -14.77 -4.63 22.97
CA GLU A 145 -15.52 -3.86 21.97
C GLU A 145 -14.64 -2.88 21.21
N ALA A 146 -13.75 -2.14 21.91
CA ALA A 146 -12.80 -1.23 21.26
C ALA A 146 -11.88 -1.97 20.29
N TYR A 147 -11.35 -3.13 20.67
CA TYR A 147 -10.54 -3.97 19.78
C TYR A 147 -11.32 -4.46 18.56
N GLY A 148 -12.62 -4.75 18.71
CA GLY A 148 -13.51 -5.05 17.58
C GLY A 148 -13.62 -3.88 16.59
N ILE A 149 -13.76 -2.65 17.08
CA ILE A 149 -13.80 -1.44 16.23
C ILE A 149 -12.50 -1.28 15.44
N VAL A 150 -11.35 -1.56 16.07
CA VAL A 150 -10.03 -1.50 15.41
C VAL A 150 -9.90 -2.58 14.33
N ASP A 151 -10.37 -3.81 14.59
CA ASP A 151 -10.38 -4.89 13.61
C ASP A 151 -11.29 -4.56 12.41
N ASP A 152 -12.45 -3.95 12.66
CA ASP A 152 -13.37 -3.47 11.62
C ASP A 152 -12.76 -2.34 10.79
N PHE A 153 -12.07 -1.39 11.44
CA PHE A 153 -11.32 -0.35 10.76
C PHE A 153 -10.28 -0.91 9.79
N PHE A 154 -9.52 -1.92 10.20
CA PHE A 154 -8.54 -2.55 9.31
C PHE A 154 -9.19 -3.33 8.18
N SER A 155 -10.28 -4.02 8.48
CA SER A 155 -11.07 -4.72 7.45
C SER A 155 -11.62 -3.74 6.41
N ALA A 156 -12.10 -2.56 6.83
CA ALA A 156 -12.62 -1.52 5.96
C ALA A 156 -11.53 -0.75 5.19
N THR A 157 -10.33 -0.62 5.77
CA THR A 157 -9.17 0.04 5.15
C THR A 157 -8.28 -0.90 4.35
N PHE A 158 -8.59 -2.20 4.36
CA PHE A 158 -7.88 -3.23 3.61
C PHE A 158 -7.84 -2.93 2.11
N LYS A 159 -6.65 -3.04 1.54
CA LYS A 159 -6.47 -2.98 0.09
C LYS A 159 -7.00 -4.28 -0.55
N PRO A 160 -8.06 -4.24 -1.38
CA PRO A 160 -8.67 -5.45 -1.95
C PRO A 160 -7.86 -5.98 -3.15
N SER A 161 -6.56 -6.24 -2.97
CA SER A 161 -5.61 -6.57 -4.04
C SER A 161 -6.07 -7.74 -4.91
N THR A 162 -6.66 -8.79 -4.31
CA THR A 162 -7.21 -9.93 -5.07
C THR A 162 -8.31 -9.52 -6.05
N LYS A 163 -9.23 -8.65 -5.62
CA LYS A 163 -10.30 -8.11 -6.47
C LYS A 163 -9.71 -7.22 -7.56
N ILE A 164 -8.78 -6.33 -7.20
CA ILE A 164 -8.13 -5.42 -8.15
C ILE A 164 -7.36 -6.21 -9.22
N ILE A 165 -6.65 -7.28 -8.85
CA ILE A 165 -5.95 -8.17 -9.79
C ILE A 165 -6.93 -8.86 -10.72
N LEU A 166 -8.07 -9.34 -10.19
CA LEU A 166 -9.15 -9.98 -10.96
C LEU A 166 -9.75 -9.01 -11.99
N GLU A 167 -10.05 -7.79 -11.59
CA GLU A 167 -10.60 -6.75 -12.48
C GLU A 167 -9.60 -6.34 -13.58
N ASN A 168 -8.29 -6.46 -13.32
CA ASN A 168 -7.22 -6.09 -14.23
C ASN A 168 -6.53 -7.28 -14.92
N GLN A 169 -7.16 -8.46 -14.95
CA GLN A 169 -6.56 -9.68 -15.53
C GLN A 169 -6.09 -9.49 -16.98
N ALA A 170 -6.80 -8.69 -17.77
CA ALA A 170 -6.42 -8.39 -19.15
C ALA A 170 -5.03 -7.72 -19.25
N PHE A 171 -4.65 -6.89 -18.26
CA PHE A 171 -3.31 -6.31 -18.19
C PHE A 171 -2.27 -7.40 -17.86
N PHE A 172 -2.51 -8.19 -16.81
CA PHE A 172 -1.58 -9.26 -16.42
C PHE A 172 -1.39 -10.30 -17.53
N ALA A 173 -2.43 -10.62 -18.29
CA ALA A 173 -2.33 -11.54 -19.43
C ALA A 173 -1.37 -11.04 -20.53
N LYS A 174 -1.26 -9.71 -20.73
CA LYS A 174 -0.29 -9.13 -21.69
C LYS A 174 1.17 -9.38 -21.26
N SER A 175 1.41 -9.63 -19.98
CA SER A 175 2.75 -9.81 -19.42
C SER A 175 3.43 -11.11 -19.84
N GLY A 176 2.70 -12.12 -20.33
CA GLY A 176 3.27 -13.44 -20.66
C GLY A 176 4.39 -13.45 -21.71
N LYS A 177 4.54 -12.37 -22.49
CA LYS A 177 5.61 -12.22 -23.49
C LYS A 177 6.78 -11.34 -23.01
N ILE A 178 6.71 -10.81 -21.79
CA ILE A 178 7.73 -9.93 -21.24
C ILE A 178 8.99 -10.75 -20.96
N LYS A 179 10.15 -10.25 -21.40
CA LYS A 179 11.47 -10.84 -21.12
C LYS A 179 12.30 -10.04 -20.14
N LYS A 180 11.92 -8.79 -19.87
CA LYS A 180 12.62 -7.87 -18.98
C LYS A 180 11.62 -7.09 -18.14
N ILE A 181 11.78 -7.12 -16.83
CA ILE A 181 11.01 -6.35 -15.87
C ILE A 181 11.95 -5.37 -15.18
N PHE A 182 11.54 -4.11 -15.13
CA PHE A 182 12.25 -3.06 -14.38
C PHE A 182 11.39 -2.63 -13.19
N VAL A 183 11.95 -2.76 -11.99
CA VAL A 183 11.31 -2.31 -10.76
C VAL A 183 11.90 -0.95 -10.39
N LEU A 184 11.09 0.09 -10.51
CA LEU A 184 11.51 1.48 -10.34
C LEU A 184 10.81 2.13 -9.15
N GLY A 185 11.58 2.54 -8.13
CA GLY A 185 11.09 3.36 -7.03
C GLY A 185 10.17 2.61 -6.05
N HIS A 186 9.97 1.32 -6.26
CA HIS A 186 9.13 0.46 -5.44
C HIS A 186 9.89 -0.03 -4.21
N SER A 187 9.19 -0.14 -3.08
CA SER A 187 9.75 -0.63 -1.81
C SER A 187 9.91 -2.15 -1.76
N LEU A 188 9.17 -2.87 -2.62
CA LEU A 188 8.99 -4.33 -2.55
C LEU A 188 8.44 -4.77 -1.19
N SER A 189 7.61 -3.93 -0.58
CA SER A 189 7.00 -4.23 0.71
C SER A 189 6.02 -5.39 0.62
N VAL A 190 5.80 -6.06 1.75
CA VAL A 190 4.78 -7.11 1.90
C VAL A 190 3.38 -6.61 1.53
N VAL A 191 3.15 -5.29 1.61
CA VAL A 191 1.85 -4.69 1.34
C VAL A 191 1.41 -4.85 -0.12
N ASP A 192 2.38 -4.83 -1.04
CA ASP A 192 2.14 -4.93 -2.47
C ASP A 192 2.53 -6.32 -3.02
N LEU A 193 2.87 -7.25 -2.13
CA LEU A 193 3.27 -8.62 -2.47
C LEU A 193 2.26 -9.34 -3.38
N PRO A 194 0.93 -9.22 -3.18
CA PRO A 194 -0.04 -9.87 -4.07
C PRO A 194 0.10 -9.45 -5.54
N TYR A 195 0.42 -8.17 -5.80
CA TYR A 195 0.63 -7.71 -7.18
C TYR A 195 1.93 -8.24 -7.77
N LEU A 196 3.01 -8.27 -6.97
CA LEU A 196 4.29 -8.83 -7.40
C LEU A 196 4.17 -10.32 -7.73
N GLN A 197 3.45 -11.09 -6.89
CA GLN A 197 3.13 -12.49 -7.15
C GLN A 197 2.29 -12.66 -8.42
N ALA A 198 1.32 -11.78 -8.67
CA ALA A 198 0.54 -11.80 -9.90
C ALA A 198 1.40 -11.55 -11.15
N ILE A 199 2.39 -10.67 -11.09
CA ILE A 199 3.35 -10.43 -12.19
C ILE A 199 4.21 -11.68 -12.42
N VAL A 200 4.77 -12.26 -11.36
CA VAL A 200 5.61 -13.47 -11.44
C VAL A 200 4.81 -14.62 -12.05
N LYS A 201 3.56 -14.83 -11.59
CA LYS A 201 2.66 -15.85 -12.15
C LYS A 201 2.31 -15.60 -13.61
N ALA A 202 2.24 -14.34 -14.02
CA ALA A 202 1.93 -13.94 -15.39
C ALA A 202 3.14 -13.93 -16.33
N THR A 203 4.34 -14.23 -15.84
CA THR A 203 5.59 -14.21 -16.62
C THR A 203 6.32 -15.54 -16.55
N ASP A 204 7.26 -15.75 -17.49
CA ASP A 204 8.12 -16.93 -17.48
C ASP A 204 9.31 -16.70 -16.55
N VAL A 205 9.22 -17.20 -15.32
CA VAL A 205 10.24 -17.05 -14.28
C VAL A 205 11.58 -17.68 -14.64
N SER A 206 11.63 -18.56 -15.65
CA SER A 206 12.86 -19.21 -16.09
C SER A 206 13.65 -18.39 -17.11
N THR A 207 13.04 -17.37 -17.72
CA THR A 207 13.69 -16.56 -18.76
C THR A 207 13.54 -15.05 -18.59
N THR A 208 12.64 -14.59 -17.72
CA THR A 208 12.37 -13.17 -17.51
C THR A 208 13.40 -12.56 -16.57
N HIS A 209 14.14 -11.58 -17.06
CA HIS A 209 15.16 -10.88 -16.27
C HIS A 209 14.54 -9.73 -15.48
N TRP A 210 14.82 -9.67 -14.19
CA TRP A 210 14.38 -8.60 -13.30
C TRP A 210 15.53 -7.65 -13.01
N THR A 211 15.33 -6.36 -13.22
CA THR A 211 16.28 -5.32 -12.83
C THR A 211 15.62 -4.41 -11.81
N VAL A 212 16.18 -4.34 -10.61
CA VAL A 212 15.66 -3.52 -9.51
C VAL A 212 16.55 -2.31 -9.29
N ALA A 213 15.97 -1.14 -9.47
CA ALA A 213 16.67 0.12 -9.21
C ALA A 213 16.70 0.42 -7.70
N CYS A 214 17.90 0.72 -7.21
CA CYS A 214 18.22 0.83 -5.79
C CYS A 214 18.73 2.24 -5.44
N ARG A 215 18.14 2.92 -4.46
CA ARG A 215 18.54 4.30 -4.07
C ARG A 215 19.91 4.39 -3.42
N ASN A 216 20.40 3.31 -2.83
CA ASN A 216 21.75 3.23 -2.29
C ASN A 216 22.23 1.77 -2.29
N GLU A 217 23.53 1.56 -2.07
CA GLU A 217 24.13 0.22 -2.07
C GLU A 217 23.58 -0.69 -0.96
N LYS A 218 23.16 -0.11 0.18
CA LYS A 218 22.69 -0.88 1.35
C LYS A 218 21.36 -1.58 1.10
N GLU A 219 20.52 -1.09 0.19
CA GLU A 219 19.23 -1.73 -0.11
C GLU A 219 19.33 -2.86 -1.13
N LYS A 220 20.45 -2.99 -1.87
CA LYS A 220 20.59 -4.01 -2.92
C LYS A 220 20.38 -5.44 -2.42
N PRO A 221 21.03 -5.91 -1.33
CA PRO A 221 20.84 -7.28 -0.87
C PRO A 221 19.40 -7.56 -0.45
N LYS A 222 18.76 -6.60 0.26
CA LYS A 222 17.37 -6.72 0.69
C LYS A 222 16.41 -6.80 -0.50
N LYS A 223 16.62 -5.98 -1.52
CA LYS A 223 15.76 -5.95 -2.71
C LYS A 223 15.95 -7.18 -3.60
N GLN A 224 17.18 -7.66 -3.74
CA GLN A 224 17.45 -8.91 -4.43
C GLN A 224 16.75 -10.08 -3.73
N ALA A 225 16.95 -10.24 -2.41
CA ALA A 225 16.31 -11.29 -1.62
C ALA A 225 14.77 -11.22 -1.69
N ALA A 226 14.18 -10.03 -1.76
CA ALA A 226 12.73 -9.87 -1.92
C ALA A 226 12.21 -10.42 -3.26
N ILE A 227 12.97 -10.29 -4.36
CA ILE A 227 12.61 -10.85 -5.66
C ILE A 227 12.89 -12.37 -5.70
N GLU A 228 13.98 -12.83 -5.09
CA GLU A 228 14.26 -14.27 -4.94
C GLU A 228 13.16 -14.98 -4.15
N ALA A 229 12.65 -14.37 -3.08
CA ALA A 229 11.55 -14.90 -2.28
C ALA A 229 10.23 -15.03 -3.05
N LEU A 230 10.09 -14.35 -4.20
CA LEU A 230 8.97 -14.53 -5.11
C LEU A 230 9.13 -15.76 -6.04
N GLY A 231 10.29 -16.43 -6.01
CA GLY A 231 10.59 -17.59 -6.84
C GLY A 231 11.34 -17.28 -8.14
N VAL A 232 11.91 -16.08 -8.28
CA VAL A 232 12.75 -15.73 -9.43
C VAL A 232 14.19 -16.23 -9.17
N PRO A 233 14.82 -16.97 -10.10
CA PRO A 233 16.21 -17.42 -9.96
C PRO A 233 17.21 -16.25 -9.81
N GLU A 234 18.15 -16.37 -8.89
CA GLU A 234 19.17 -15.34 -8.58
C GLU A 234 19.87 -14.81 -9.84
N HIS A 235 20.30 -15.71 -10.75
CA HIS A 235 21.02 -15.33 -11.97
C HIS A 235 20.19 -14.48 -12.97
N LEU A 236 18.87 -14.38 -12.79
CA LEU A 236 17.97 -13.54 -13.58
C LEU A 236 17.66 -12.21 -12.90
N ILE A 237 18.20 -11.96 -11.70
CA ILE A 237 17.97 -10.76 -10.92
C ILE A 237 19.23 -9.90 -10.96
N ALA A 238 19.05 -8.63 -11.32
CA ALA A 238 20.08 -7.61 -11.25
C ALA A 238 19.61 -6.46 -10.35
N THR A 239 20.52 -5.91 -9.57
CA THR A 239 20.30 -4.64 -8.86
C THR A 239 21.20 -3.56 -9.43
N VAL A 240 20.65 -2.37 -9.64
CA VAL A 240 21.38 -1.22 -10.21
C VAL A 240 21.22 -0.01 -9.31
N SER A 241 22.24 0.85 -9.23
CA SER A 241 22.06 2.13 -8.54
C SER A 241 21.05 2.99 -9.29
N TRP A 242 20.20 3.70 -8.56
CA TRP A 242 19.24 4.61 -9.15
C TRP A 242 19.96 5.76 -9.87
N ASP A 243 21.13 6.17 -9.38
CA ASP A 243 21.90 7.27 -9.96
C ASP A 243 22.39 7.00 -11.37
N VAL A 244 22.60 5.73 -11.75
CA VAL A 244 23.00 5.38 -13.13
C VAL A 244 21.85 5.46 -14.13
N LEU A 245 20.61 5.66 -13.67
CA LEU A 245 19.41 5.78 -14.51
C LEU A 245 19.03 7.24 -14.78
N TYR A 246 19.65 8.19 -14.08
CA TYR A 246 19.42 9.62 -14.21
C TYR A 246 20.16 10.25 -15.41
N LYS A 247 19.74 11.47 -15.74
CA LYS A 247 20.53 12.45 -16.47
C LYS A 247 21.00 13.54 -15.51
#